data_AF-A0A639UXI6-F1
#
_entry.id   AF-A0A639UXI6-F1
#
_cell.length_a   1.000
_cell.length_b   1.000
_cell.length_c   1.000
_cell.angle_alpha   90.00
_cell.angle_beta   90.00
_cell.angle_gamma   90.00
#
_symmetry.space_group_name_H-M   'P 1'
#
loop_
_entity.id
_entity.type
_entity.pdbx_description
1 polymer ?
#
loop_
_entity_poly.entity_id
_entity_poly.type
_entity_poly.pdbx_seq_one_letter_code
_entity_poly.pdbx_strand_id
1 'polypeptide(L)'
;MLDYEKFQTMSKEEYFKKYNVGIRFLFGCDINQKDEIEMISLRVFLPKKHFQEYKNIDIFKTMDLFKETLLFKGLTEQSIKIDFEKREFVMPDFFIINDIEIIPYFTQGGEKEEELSKEKFFELLKQNKIKELNYLCFLFFGLFCEEEYKYFCKAKE
;
A
#
# COMPACT_ATOMS: atom_id res chain seq x y z
N MET A 1 12.77 8.82 -1.62
CA MET A 1 13.05 7.76 -2.61
C MET A 1 12.48 6.47 -2.05
N LEU A 2 11.58 5.81 -2.78
CA LEU A 2 11.05 4.51 -2.33
C LEU A 2 12.06 3.42 -2.72
N ASP A 3 12.65 2.78 -1.72
CA ASP A 3 13.64 1.73 -1.93
C ASP A 3 12.95 0.36 -2.15
N TYR A 4 12.65 0.05 -3.41
CA TYR A 4 12.06 -1.25 -3.80
C TYR A 4 13.01 -2.42 -3.52
N GLU A 5 14.30 -2.23 -3.77
CA GLU A 5 15.35 -3.26 -3.62
C GLU A 5 15.50 -3.67 -2.15
N LYS A 6 15.30 -2.74 -1.21
CA LYS A 6 15.20 -3.05 0.22
C LYS A 6 14.17 -4.12 0.53
N PHE A 7 13.00 -4.11 -0.11
CA PHE A 7 11.96 -5.11 0.14
C PHE A 7 12.34 -6.47 -0.43
N GLN A 8 13.03 -6.50 -1.56
CA GLN A 8 13.54 -7.74 -2.16
C GLN A 8 14.67 -8.34 -1.30
N THR A 9 15.55 -7.53 -0.73
CA THR A 9 16.74 -8.02 0.00
C THR A 9 16.47 -8.38 1.47
N MET A 10 15.36 -7.89 2.06
CA MET A 10 15.00 -8.16 3.45
C MET A 10 14.77 -9.64 3.72
N SER A 11 15.23 -10.13 4.87
CA SER A 11 14.90 -11.49 5.32
C SER A 11 13.44 -11.59 5.76
N LYS A 12 12.88 -12.80 5.73
CA LYS A 12 11.51 -13.06 6.23
C LYS A 12 11.35 -12.57 7.68
N GLU A 13 12.32 -12.82 8.53
CA GLU A 13 12.28 -12.45 9.95
C GLU A 13 12.24 -10.93 10.13
N GLU A 14 13.08 -10.19 9.41
CA GLU A 14 13.09 -8.73 9.43
C GLU A 14 11.79 -8.15 8.91
N TYR A 15 11.27 -8.69 7.79
CA TYR A 15 10.02 -8.24 7.19
C TYR A 15 8.85 -8.44 8.15
N PHE A 16 8.72 -9.64 8.72
CA PHE A 16 7.63 -9.98 9.64
C PHE A 16 7.73 -9.21 10.96
N LYS A 17 8.94 -9.02 11.49
CA LYS A 17 9.13 -8.22 12.71
C LYS A 17 8.57 -6.79 12.56
N LYS A 18 8.67 -6.23 11.36
CA LYS A 18 8.25 -4.86 11.07
C LYS A 18 6.79 -4.75 10.62
N TYR A 19 6.37 -5.58 9.67
CA TYR A 19 5.12 -5.41 8.91
C TYR A 19 4.00 -6.37 9.33
N ASN A 20 4.18 -7.21 10.35
CA ASN A 20 3.17 -8.16 10.83
C ASN A 20 2.03 -7.48 11.64
N VAL A 21 1.50 -6.39 11.11
CA VAL A 21 0.21 -5.82 11.49
C VAL A 21 -0.79 -6.30 10.44
N GLY A 22 -1.95 -6.78 10.86
CA GLY A 22 -2.98 -7.31 9.96
C GLY A 22 -3.75 -6.26 9.16
N ILE A 23 -3.37 -4.98 9.24
CA ILE A 23 -4.05 -3.86 8.56
C ILE A 23 -3.13 -3.31 7.47
N ARG A 24 -3.71 -3.03 6.30
CA ARG A 24 -3.10 -2.28 5.20
C ARG A 24 -4.06 -1.20 4.72
N PHE A 25 -3.52 -0.09 4.23
CA PHE A 25 -4.30 0.94 3.56
C PHE A 25 -4.02 0.84 2.06
N LEU A 26 -5.04 0.89 1.23
CA LEU A 26 -4.90 0.86 -0.22
C LEU A 26 -4.90 2.27 -0.77
N PHE A 27 -3.90 2.54 -1.61
CA PHE A 27 -3.84 3.73 -2.42
C PHE A 27 -3.83 3.33 -3.88
N GLY A 28 -4.68 3.95 -4.68
CA GLY A 28 -4.86 3.56 -6.07
C GLY A 28 -5.76 4.50 -6.85
N CYS A 29 -6.21 4.01 -7.99
CA CYS A 29 -7.16 4.68 -8.86
C CYS A 29 -7.88 3.67 -9.74
N ASP A 30 -9.07 4.04 -10.19
CA ASP A 30 -9.78 3.31 -11.23
C ASP A 30 -9.17 3.61 -12.61
N ILE A 31 -9.00 2.57 -13.41
CA ILE A 31 -8.71 2.66 -14.84
C ILE A 31 -9.88 2.06 -15.61
N ASN A 32 -10.38 2.81 -16.60
CA ASN A 32 -11.48 2.34 -17.45
C ASN A 32 -10.90 1.61 -18.66
N GLN A 33 -10.88 0.28 -18.62
CA GLN A 33 -10.50 -0.54 -19.77
C GLN A 33 -11.75 -0.91 -20.56
N LYS A 34 -12.16 -0.02 -21.48
CA LYS A 34 -13.20 -0.11 -22.52
C LYS A 34 -14.59 -0.72 -22.19
N ASP A 35 -14.73 -1.67 -21.27
CA ASP A 35 -15.97 -2.30 -20.84
C ASP A 35 -15.95 -2.77 -19.35
N GLU A 36 -14.81 -2.67 -18.64
CA GLU A 36 -14.70 -3.00 -17.20
C GLU A 36 -13.94 -1.91 -16.40
N ILE A 37 -14.36 -1.71 -15.15
CA ILE A 37 -13.65 -0.87 -14.17
C ILE A 37 -12.61 -1.76 -13.49
N GLU A 38 -11.34 -1.46 -13.71
CA GLU A 38 -10.24 -2.12 -13.02
C GLU A 38 -9.54 -1.13 -12.09
N MET A 39 -9.16 -1.57 -10.90
CA MET A 39 -8.51 -0.74 -9.90
C MET A 39 -7.01 -1.04 -9.88
N ILE A 40 -6.16 -0.05 -10.08
CA ILE A 40 -4.71 -0.22 -9.89
C ILE A 40 -4.35 0.33 -8.53
N SER A 41 -3.65 -0.47 -7.71
CA SER A 41 -3.36 -0.09 -6.34
C SER A 41 -2.01 -0.55 -5.82
N LEU A 42 -1.59 0.08 -4.73
CA LEU A 42 -0.49 -0.34 -3.88
C LEU A 42 -0.92 -0.29 -2.42
N ARG A 43 -0.10 -0.90 -1.56
CA ARG A 43 -0.34 -0.93 -0.11
C ARG A 43 0.44 0.16 0.62
N VAL A 44 -0.16 0.68 1.67
CA VAL A 44 0.43 1.62 2.60
C VAL A 44 0.34 1.02 4.00
N PHE A 45 1.45 1.13 4.72
CA PHE A 45 1.65 0.59 6.04
C PHE A 45 1.74 1.70 7.07
N LEU A 46 0.90 1.57 8.09
CA LEU A 46 0.98 2.40 9.28
C LEU A 46 1.62 1.57 10.41
N PRO A 47 2.73 2.03 11.03
CA PRO A 47 3.40 1.27 12.06
C PRO A 47 2.51 0.94 13.26
N LYS A 48 2.78 -0.23 13.86
CA LYS A 48 2.03 -0.74 15.02
C LYS A 48 1.92 0.25 16.19
N LYS A 49 2.85 1.19 16.32
CA LYS A 49 2.83 2.25 17.36
C LYS A 49 1.51 3.02 17.38
N HIS A 50 0.90 3.22 16.22
CA HIS A 50 -0.38 3.93 16.04
C HIS A 50 -1.61 3.12 16.46
N PHE A 51 -1.43 1.82 16.76
CA PHE A 51 -2.49 0.93 17.21
C PHE A 51 -2.28 0.41 18.64
N GLN A 52 -1.24 0.88 19.36
CA GLN A 52 -0.86 0.33 20.66
C GLN A 52 -1.93 0.50 21.74
N GLU A 53 -2.67 1.60 21.71
CA GLU A 53 -3.76 1.88 22.65
C GLU A 53 -4.94 0.90 22.48
N TYR A 54 -5.04 0.24 21.32
CA TYR A 54 -6.10 -0.71 20.99
C TYR A 54 -5.67 -2.18 21.12
N LYS A 55 -4.48 -2.47 21.67
CA LYS A 55 -3.89 -3.83 21.67
C LYS A 55 -4.75 -4.96 22.25
N ASN A 56 -5.74 -4.61 23.09
CA ASN A 56 -6.65 -5.54 23.76
C ASN A 56 -8.10 -5.40 23.26
N ILE A 57 -8.31 -4.65 22.18
CA ILE A 57 -9.62 -4.44 21.56
C ILE A 57 -9.68 -5.33 20.32
N ASP A 58 -10.86 -5.87 20.04
CA ASP A 58 -11.12 -6.51 18.77
C ASP A 58 -10.75 -5.59 17.59
N ILE A 59 -10.27 -6.19 16.51
CA ILE A 59 -9.71 -5.44 15.39
C ILE A 59 -10.75 -4.61 14.63
N PHE A 60 -12.00 -5.08 14.51
CA PHE A 60 -13.04 -4.32 13.83
C PHE A 60 -13.37 -3.05 14.63
N LYS A 61 -13.51 -3.21 15.94
CA LYS A 61 -13.70 -2.07 16.85
C LYS A 61 -12.48 -1.16 16.90
N THR A 62 -11.27 -1.72 16.81
CA THR A 62 -10.02 -0.94 16.69
C THR A 62 -10.06 -0.04 15.46
N MET A 63 -10.47 -0.58 14.31
CA MET A 63 -10.58 0.20 13.08
C MET A 63 -11.68 1.27 13.15
N ASP A 64 -12.82 0.98 13.77
CA ASP A 64 -13.88 1.98 13.93
C ASP A 64 -13.43 3.14 14.83
N LEU A 65 -12.70 2.85 15.92
CA LEU A 65 -12.10 3.90 16.75
C LEU A 65 -11.01 4.66 15.99
N PHE A 66 -10.18 3.96 15.23
CA PHE A 66 -9.09 4.58 14.47
C PHE A 66 -9.61 5.57 13.42
N LYS A 67 -10.75 5.29 12.78
CA LYS A 67 -11.37 6.18 11.79
C LYS A 67 -11.74 7.55 12.35
N GLU A 68 -11.98 7.65 13.65
CA GLU A 68 -12.31 8.92 14.31
C GLU A 68 -11.09 9.81 14.56
N THR A 69 -9.88 9.25 14.44
CA THR A 69 -8.63 9.97 14.71
C THR A 69 -8.27 11.00 13.63
N LEU A 70 -7.56 12.05 14.02
CA LEU A 70 -6.97 13.00 13.06
C LEU A 70 -5.94 12.34 12.14
N LEU A 71 -5.28 11.28 12.61
CA LEU A 71 -4.32 10.52 11.81
C LEU A 71 -5.00 9.80 10.65
N PHE A 72 -6.15 9.15 10.89
CA PHE A 72 -6.91 8.52 9.80
C PHE A 72 -7.45 9.56 8.82
N LYS A 73 -8.07 10.63 9.33
CA LYS A 73 -8.59 11.71 8.45
C LYS A 73 -7.47 12.29 7.57
N GLY A 74 -6.35 12.65 8.18
CA GLY A 74 -5.17 13.15 7.46
C GLY A 74 -4.61 12.14 6.46
N LEU A 75 -4.59 10.84 6.79
CA LEU A 75 -4.17 9.78 5.86
C LEU A 75 -5.09 9.70 4.64
N THR A 76 -6.41 9.72 4.84
CA THR A 76 -7.39 9.60 3.75
C THR A 76 -7.43 10.81 2.81
N GLU A 77 -6.93 11.96 3.26
CA GLU A 77 -6.80 13.18 2.44
C GLU A 77 -5.50 13.23 1.62
N GLN A 78 -4.57 12.28 1.83
CA GLN A 78 -3.33 12.26 1.07
C GLN A 78 -3.54 11.72 -0.35
N SER A 79 -2.72 12.23 -1.27
CA SER A 79 -2.45 11.59 -2.56
C SER A 79 -0.95 11.27 -2.67
N ILE A 80 -0.63 10.18 -3.36
CA ILE A 80 0.74 9.75 -3.64
C ILE A 80 1.04 10.11 -5.08
N LYS A 81 1.90 11.11 -5.30
CA LYS A 81 2.29 11.56 -6.64
C LYS A 81 3.32 10.63 -7.26
N ILE A 82 3.30 10.53 -8.58
CA ILE A 82 4.15 9.63 -9.36
C ILE A 82 5.26 10.43 -10.05
N ASP A 83 6.51 10.01 -9.87
CA ASP A 83 7.67 10.44 -10.66
C ASP A 83 7.91 9.38 -11.76
N PHE A 84 7.45 9.68 -12.98
CA PHE A 84 7.57 8.76 -14.11
C PHE A 84 8.99 8.66 -14.68
N GLU A 85 9.83 9.67 -14.45
CA GLU A 85 11.22 9.65 -14.94
C GLU A 85 12.02 8.63 -14.12
N LYS A 86 11.84 8.65 -12.80
CA LYS A 86 12.51 7.72 -11.88
C LYS A 86 11.77 6.41 -11.67
N ARG A 87 10.50 6.32 -12.09
CA ARG A 87 9.58 5.23 -11.77
C ARG A 87 9.48 5.03 -10.25
N GLU A 88 9.16 6.12 -9.57
CA GLU A 88 9.06 6.18 -8.12
C GLU A 88 7.83 6.96 -7.65
N PHE A 89 7.57 6.88 -6.35
CA PHE A 89 6.56 7.68 -5.68
C PHE A 89 7.20 8.85 -4.92
N VAL A 90 6.58 10.01 -5.05
CA VAL A 90 6.90 11.17 -4.21
C VAL A 90 6.19 10.97 -2.87
N MET A 91 6.97 10.70 -1.83
CA MET A 91 6.47 10.50 -0.48
C MET A 91 5.79 11.78 0.03
N PRO A 92 4.51 11.74 0.45
CA PRO A 92 3.88 12.88 1.09
C PRO A 92 4.59 13.26 2.40
N ASP A 93 4.68 14.55 2.70
CA ASP A 93 5.26 15.02 3.98
C ASP A 93 4.51 14.44 5.18
N PHE A 94 3.18 14.29 5.06
CA PHE A 94 2.35 13.63 6.06
C PHE A 94 2.83 12.19 6.35
N PHE A 95 3.23 11.46 5.31
CA PHE A 95 3.71 10.08 5.47
C PHE A 95 5.05 10.08 6.19
N ILE A 96 5.96 10.99 5.82
CA ILE A 96 7.28 11.12 6.45
C ILE A 96 7.13 11.46 7.95
N ILE A 97 6.30 12.46 8.28
CA ILE A 97 6.09 12.91 9.66
C ILE A 97 5.49 11.79 10.54
N ASN A 98 4.59 10.99 9.98
CA ASN A 98 3.88 9.95 10.70
C ASN A 98 4.52 8.56 10.58
N ASP A 99 5.70 8.45 9.96
CA ASP A 99 6.42 7.19 9.75
C ASP A 99 5.59 6.16 8.96
N ILE A 100 4.83 6.65 7.98
CA ILE A 100 3.98 5.84 7.10
C ILE A 100 4.82 5.39 5.92
N GLU A 101 4.76 4.10 5.61
CA GLU A 101 5.55 3.50 4.54
C GLU A 101 4.65 3.04 3.41
N ILE A 102 5.05 3.33 2.18
CA ILE A 102 4.48 2.67 1.00
C ILE A 102 5.12 1.28 0.91
N ILE A 103 4.30 0.24 0.82
CA ILE A 103 4.70 -1.11 0.48
C ILE A 103 4.47 -1.25 -1.04
N PRO A 104 5.53 -1.43 -1.84
CA PRO A 104 5.43 -1.54 -3.30
C PRO A 104 4.94 -2.92 -3.75
N TYR A 105 3.86 -3.38 -3.12
CA TYR A 105 3.08 -4.52 -3.55
C TYR A 105 2.02 -3.98 -4.52
N PHE A 106 2.24 -4.21 -5.81
CA PHE A 106 1.44 -3.63 -6.89
C PHE A 106 0.37 -4.60 -7.34
N THR A 107 -0.89 -4.14 -7.38
CA THR A 107 -2.01 -4.97 -7.85
C THR A 107 -2.92 -4.26 -8.83
N GLN A 108 -3.61 -5.09 -9.61
CA GLN A 108 -4.73 -4.71 -10.47
C GLN A 108 -5.95 -5.55 -10.03
N GLY A 109 -7.03 -4.89 -9.63
CA GLY A 109 -8.27 -5.52 -9.26
C GLY A 109 -9.29 -5.43 -10.39
N GLY A 110 -9.89 -6.57 -10.75
CA GLY A 110 -11.09 -6.68 -11.61
C GLY A 110 -12.02 -7.74 -11.01
N GLU A 111 -12.36 -8.79 -11.77
CA GLU A 111 -13.03 -9.98 -11.19
C GLU A 111 -12.15 -10.70 -10.14
N LYS A 112 -10.83 -10.60 -10.28
CA LYS A 112 -9.83 -11.10 -9.34
C LYS A 112 -8.73 -10.06 -9.15
N GLU A 113 -8.03 -10.13 -8.02
CA GLU A 113 -6.84 -9.32 -7.78
C GLU A 113 -5.62 -10.01 -8.38
N GLU A 114 -4.89 -9.30 -9.24
CA GLU A 114 -3.68 -9.77 -9.90
C GLU A 114 -2.45 -8.98 -9.41
N GLU A 115 -1.37 -9.70 -9.11
CA GLU A 115 -0.07 -9.12 -8.79
C GLU A 115 0.57 -8.54 -10.07
N LEU A 116 1.07 -7.31 -10.01
CA LEU A 116 1.76 -6.65 -11.11
C LEU A 116 3.26 -6.52 -10.83
N SER A 117 4.09 -6.60 -11.86
CA SER A 117 5.47 -6.13 -11.75
C SER A 117 5.51 -4.60 -11.61
N LYS A 118 6.62 -4.07 -11.07
CA LYS A 118 6.86 -2.62 -11.01
C LYS A 118 6.75 -2.00 -12.40
N GLU A 119 7.34 -2.62 -13.41
CA GLU A 119 7.34 -2.13 -14.79
C GLU A 119 5.92 -2.02 -15.34
N LYS A 120 5.12 -3.08 -15.16
CA LYS A 120 3.74 -3.12 -15.65
C LYS A 120 2.86 -2.10 -14.94
N PHE A 121 3.03 -1.95 -13.62
CA PHE A 121 2.32 -0.96 -12.83
C PHE A 121 2.55 0.47 -13.35
N PHE A 122 3.81 0.88 -13.51
CA PHE A 122 4.13 2.22 -14.02
C PHE A 122 3.71 2.42 -15.49
N GLU A 123 3.78 1.37 -16.31
CA GLU A 123 3.30 1.42 -17.69
C GLU A 123 1.79 1.71 -17.74
N LEU A 124 0.99 0.98 -16.95
CA LEU A 124 -0.47 1.18 -16.89
C LEU A 124 -0.83 2.58 -16.40
N LEU A 125 -0.14 3.09 -15.37
CA LEU A 125 -0.35 4.46 -14.88
C LEU A 125 -0.07 5.49 -15.98
N LYS A 126 1.02 5.29 -16.75
CA LYS A 126 1.39 6.19 -17.84
C LYS A 126 0.39 6.15 -18.99
N GLN A 127 -0.06 4.96 -19.39
CA GLN A 127 -1.06 4.77 -20.46
C GLN A 127 -2.39 5.45 -20.13
N ASN A 128 -2.82 5.36 -18.86
CA ASN A 128 -4.06 5.95 -18.37
C ASN A 128 -3.92 7.41 -17.90
N LYS A 129 -2.74 8.03 -18.09
CA LYS A 129 -2.44 9.43 -17.71
C LYS A 129 -2.68 9.72 -16.22
N ILE A 130 -2.53 8.70 -15.37
CA ILE A 130 -2.66 8.83 -13.92
C ILE A 130 -1.42 9.53 -13.36
N LYS A 131 -1.61 10.56 -12.53
CA LYS A 131 -0.50 11.35 -11.95
C LYS A 131 -0.32 11.15 -10.45
N GLU A 132 -1.35 10.64 -9.79
CA GLU A 132 -1.37 10.40 -8.36
C GLU A 132 -2.32 9.26 -8.02
N LEU A 133 -2.07 8.62 -6.88
CA LEU A 133 -2.91 7.58 -6.30
C LEU A 133 -3.57 8.13 -5.04
N ASN A 134 -4.86 7.88 -4.86
CA ASN A 134 -5.62 8.36 -3.71
C ASN A 134 -5.94 7.23 -2.76
N TYR A 135 -6.26 7.56 -1.52
CA TYR A 135 -6.79 6.59 -0.58
C TYR A 135 -8.07 5.95 -1.13
N LEU A 136 -8.14 4.62 -1.09
CA LEU A 136 -9.29 3.85 -1.53
C LEU A 136 -10.04 3.26 -0.33
N CYS A 137 -9.34 2.42 0.42
CA CYS A 137 -9.90 1.74 1.58
C CYS A 137 -8.79 1.22 2.49
N PHE A 138 -9.16 0.56 3.57
CA PHE A 138 -8.26 -0.29 4.34
C PHE A 138 -8.67 -1.75 4.16
N LEU A 139 -7.70 -2.63 4.26
CA LEU A 139 -7.87 -4.07 4.26
C LEU A 139 -7.47 -4.63 5.62
N PHE A 140 -8.19 -5.64 6.08
CA PHE A 140 -7.82 -6.41 7.26
C PHE A 140 -7.69 -7.89 6.92
N PHE A 141 -6.47 -8.43 7.01
CA PHE A 141 -6.20 -9.85 6.77
C PHE A 141 -4.87 -10.28 7.41
N GLY A 142 -4.87 -11.48 8.01
CA GLY A 142 -3.69 -12.02 8.66
C GLY A 142 -2.57 -12.44 7.71
N LEU A 143 -2.85 -12.60 6.41
CA LEU A 143 -1.88 -13.12 5.43
C LEU A 143 -1.17 -12.03 4.62
N PHE A 144 -1.51 -10.74 4.75
CA PHE A 144 -0.89 -9.69 3.94
C PHE A 144 0.63 -9.65 4.04
N CYS A 145 1.17 -9.84 5.24
CA CYS A 145 2.61 -9.86 5.45
C CYS A 145 3.28 -11.04 4.72
N GLU A 146 2.60 -12.19 4.61
CA GLU A 146 3.11 -13.36 3.89
C GLU A 146 2.98 -13.20 2.38
N GLU A 147 1.85 -12.68 1.90
CA GLU A 147 1.61 -12.38 0.49
C GLU A 147 2.64 -11.38 -0.05
N GLU A 148 2.84 -10.27 0.65
CA GLU A 148 3.81 -9.25 0.27
C GLU A 148 5.23 -9.83 0.23
N TYR A 149 5.61 -10.59 1.25
CA TYR A 149 6.94 -11.20 1.27
C TYR A 149 7.13 -12.19 0.11
N LYS A 150 6.12 -13.02 -0.19
CA LYS A 150 6.16 -13.92 -1.35
C LYS A 150 6.29 -13.16 -2.67
N TYR A 151 5.57 -12.06 -2.82
CA TYR A 151 5.68 -11.18 -3.99
C TYR A 151 7.10 -10.66 -4.18
N PHE A 152 7.73 -10.14 -3.11
CA PHE A 152 9.12 -9.64 -3.18
C PHE A 152 10.15 -10.75 -3.39
N CYS A 153 9.86 -11.99 -2.93
CA CYS A 153 10.70 -13.16 -3.20
C CYS A 153 10.61 -13.61 -4.66
N LYS A 154 9.41 -13.71 -5.23
CA LYS A 154 9.21 -14.11 -6.64
C LYS A 154 9.87 -13.13 -7.61
N ALA A 155 9.90 -11.84 -7.28
CA ALA A 155 10.56 -10.82 -8.08
C ALA A 155 12.10 -10.97 -8.17
N LYS A 156 12.69 -12.01 -7.58
CA LYS A 156 14.11 -12.39 -7.71
C LYS A 156 14.38 -13.42 -8.81
N GLU A 157 13.34 -14.10 -9.30
CA GLU A 157 13.39 -15.14 -10.34
C GLU A 157 13.25 -14.52 -11.73
#